data_AF-A0A956QDD7-F1
#
_entry.id   AF-A0A956QDD7-F1
#
_cell.length_a   1.000
_cell.length_b   1.000
_cell.length_c   1.000
_cell.angle_alpha   90.00
_cell.angle_beta   90.00
_cell.angle_gamma   90.00
#
_symmetry.space_group_name_H-M   'P 1'
#
loop_
_entity.id
_entity.type
_entity.pdbx_description
1 polymer ?
#
loop_
_entity_poly.entity_id
_entity_poly.type
_entity_poly.pdbx_seq_one_letter_code
_entity_poly.pdbx_strand_id
1 'polypeptide(L)'
;MKRQFGTSQALIVLNEGGELVVRGALGDASVGPMTRALIGHVQREGKPHLVLDASQSFLPGCPASPLEFRSAACAPVQVEGSTRGYLVLRQPEAGAFSYANLQCINDWAQEMGPRLLHQPASVATQKSSPGLLLPALAMLALGLVWALVGILSPAPPTTPPSATPTPRLVDASARQVAGSFLGAIRQKQWVSGHQLLTPELQQRWPLEKFSATGQEYLADQEHRWDLTYRRPLEAEADGLLLVEAARGPGRAWRWRFTQTAEGWRIAGFESGPWS
;
A
#
# COMPACT_ATOMS: atom_id res chain seq x y z
N MET A 1 12.42 9.40 -9.61
CA MET A 1 11.83 8.08 -9.23
C MET A 1 12.21 7.61 -7.83
N LYS A 2 13.48 7.32 -7.49
CA LYS A 2 13.85 6.79 -6.15
C LYS A 2 13.36 7.66 -4.97
N ARG A 3 13.57 8.98 -5.03
CA ARG A 3 13.10 9.91 -3.97
C ARG A 3 11.58 10.07 -3.91
N GLN A 4 10.90 9.88 -5.04
CA GLN A 4 9.46 10.20 -5.16
C GLN A 4 8.57 9.00 -4.81
N PHE A 5 9.02 7.79 -5.12
CA PHE A 5 8.22 6.57 -4.94
C PHE A 5 8.84 5.57 -3.97
N GLY A 6 10.01 5.89 -3.38
CA GLY A 6 10.73 4.96 -2.49
C GLY A 6 11.18 3.67 -3.17
N THR A 7 11.12 3.59 -4.51
CA THR A 7 11.38 2.36 -5.25
C THR A 7 12.87 2.11 -5.49
N SER A 8 13.28 0.86 -5.34
CA SER A 8 14.62 0.39 -5.74
C SER A 8 14.69 0.01 -7.21
N GLN A 9 13.55 -0.33 -7.84
CA GLN A 9 13.48 -0.80 -9.21
C GLN A 9 12.34 -0.16 -10.02
N ALA A 10 12.69 0.46 -11.15
CA ALA A 10 11.73 1.07 -12.07
C ALA A 10 12.07 0.69 -13.51
N LEU A 11 11.08 0.44 -14.35
CA LEU A 11 11.22 0.12 -15.76
C LEU A 11 10.24 0.97 -16.59
N ILE A 12 10.74 1.54 -17.68
CA ILE A 12 9.92 2.11 -18.75
C ILE A 12 10.02 1.13 -19.92
N VAL A 13 8.90 0.48 -20.24
CA VAL A 13 8.82 -0.56 -21.26
C VAL A 13 7.91 -0.08 -22.38
N LEU A 14 8.41 0.08 -23.59
CA LEU A 14 7.59 0.42 -24.75
C LEU A 14 7.16 -0.83 -25.51
N ASN A 15 6.02 -0.75 -26.18
CA ASN A 15 5.58 -1.77 -27.13
C ASN A 15 5.94 -1.30 -28.55
N GLU A 16 6.98 -1.91 -29.14
CA GLU A 16 7.49 -1.58 -30.45
C GLU A 16 7.29 -2.76 -31.39
N GLY A 17 6.30 -2.67 -32.28
CA GLY A 17 5.99 -3.75 -33.23
C GLY A 17 5.51 -5.05 -32.56
N GLY A 18 4.95 -4.98 -31.35
CA GLY A 18 4.52 -6.15 -30.58
C GLY A 18 5.58 -6.67 -29.60
N GLU A 19 6.79 -6.11 -29.62
CA GLU A 19 7.84 -6.47 -28.67
C GLU A 19 7.96 -5.48 -27.51
N LEU A 20 8.19 -5.99 -26.30
CA LEU A 20 8.42 -5.19 -25.11
C LEU A 20 9.88 -4.77 -25.02
N VAL A 21 10.15 -3.49 -25.25
CA VAL A 21 11.50 -2.91 -25.26
C VAL A 21 11.71 -2.01 -24.04
N VAL A 22 12.73 -2.30 -23.23
CA VAL A 22 13.07 -1.44 -22.08
C VAL A 22 13.79 -0.19 -22.57
N ARG A 23 13.20 0.97 -22.35
CA ARG A 23 13.76 2.29 -22.71
C ARG A 23 14.43 3.00 -21.54
N GLY A 24 14.08 2.64 -20.32
CA GLY A 24 14.68 3.20 -19.11
C GLY A 24 14.57 2.21 -17.97
N ALA A 25 15.63 2.13 -17.17
CA ALA A 25 15.65 1.29 -15.98
C ALA A 25 16.35 2.02 -14.82
N LEU A 26 15.81 1.83 -13.63
CA LEU A 26 16.49 2.05 -12.36
C LEU A 26 16.61 0.68 -11.71
N GLY A 27 17.83 0.23 -11.39
CA GLY A 27 18.06 -1.11 -10.86
C GLY A 27 18.12 -2.18 -11.96
N ASP A 28 17.47 -3.32 -11.74
CA ASP A 28 17.44 -4.41 -12.72
C ASP A 28 16.59 -4.02 -13.94
N ALA A 29 17.18 -4.13 -15.14
CA ALA A 29 16.54 -3.85 -16.42
C ALA A 29 15.80 -5.06 -17.01
N SER A 30 15.83 -6.22 -16.36
CA SER A 30 15.22 -7.45 -16.87
C SER A 30 13.67 -7.37 -16.89
N VAL A 31 13.07 -7.87 -17.97
CA VAL A 31 11.61 -8.08 -18.11
C VAL A 31 11.32 -9.58 -18.06
N GLY A 32 11.31 -10.11 -16.85
CA GLY A 32 11.04 -11.53 -16.62
C GLY A 32 9.55 -11.90 -16.76
N PRO A 33 9.21 -13.20 -16.65
CA PRO A 33 7.86 -13.72 -16.75
C PRO A 33 6.80 -12.98 -15.91
N MET A 34 7.10 -12.63 -14.65
CA MET A 34 6.13 -11.94 -13.78
C MET A 34 5.85 -10.53 -14.28
N THR A 35 6.91 -9.82 -14.68
CA THR A 35 6.81 -8.48 -15.23
C THR A 35 5.98 -8.50 -16.54
N ARG A 36 6.18 -9.51 -17.40
CA ARG A 36 5.36 -9.71 -18.61
C ARG A 36 3.91 -10.03 -18.29
N ALA A 37 3.64 -10.88 -17.31
CA ALA A 37 2.27 -11.22 -16.90
C ALA A 37 1.53 -9.99 -16.38
N LEU A 38 2.19 -9.15 -15.57
CA LEU A 38 1.62 -7.89 -15.08
C LEU A 38 1.34 -6.90 -16.22
N ILE A 39 2.29 -6.72 -17.16
CA ILE A 39 2.09 -5.89 -18.35
C ILE A 39 0.92 -6.42 -19.18
N GLY A 40 0.86 -7.74 -19.44
CA GLY A 40 -0.22 -8.35 -20.21
C GLY A 40 -1.59 -8.24 -19.54
N HIS A 41 -1.66 -8.19 -18.21
CA HIS A 41 -2.89 -7.89 -17.49
C HIS A 41 -3.32 -6.42 -17.72
N VAL A 42 -2.41 -5.46 -17.51
CA VAL A 42 -2.66 -4.02 -17.73
C VAL A 42 -3.01 -3.73 -19.19
N GLN A 43 -2.38 -4.42 -20.14
CA GLN A 43 -2.67 -4.31 -21.56
C GLN A 43 -4.10 -4.72 -21.89
N ARG A 44 -4.59 -5.83 -21.31
CA ARG A 44 -5.95 -6.34 -21.55
C ARG A 44 -7.01 -5.46 -20.91
N GLU A 45 -6.78 -5.02 -19.67
CA GLU A 45 -7.74 -4.21 -18.92
C GLU A 45 -7.72 -2.72 -19.32
N GLY A 46 -6.62 -2.25 -19.91
CA GLY A 46 -6.41 -0.84 -20.22
C GLY A 46 -6.27 0.07 -18.99
N LYS A 47 -6.08 -0.51 -17.80
CA LYS A 47 -6.09 0.20 -16.51
C LYS A 47 -4.81 -0.09 -15.72
N PRO A 48 -4.30 0.87 -14.93
CA PRO A 48 -3.17 0.64 -14.04
C PRO A 48 -3.50 -0.45 -13.01
N HIS A 49 -2.50 -1.25 -12.63
CA HIS A 49 -2.66 -2.39 -11.75
C HIS A 49 -1.60 -2.43 -10.64
N LEU A 50 -2.01 -2.85 -9.44
CA LEU A 50 -1.15 -2.95 -8.25
C LEU A 50 -1.15 -4.39 -7.73
N VAL A 51 0.06 -4.91 -7.53
CA VAL A 51 0.33 -6.18 -6.85
C VAL A 51 0.84 -5.86 -5.46
N LEU A 52 0.01 -6.11 -4.44
CA LEU A 52 0.38 -5.88 -3.04
C LEU A 52 1.32 -6.97 -2.51
N ASP A 53 1.03 -8.24 -2.79
CA ASP A 53 1.94 -9.36 -2.50
C ASP A 53 1.82 -10.42 -3.60
N ALA A 54 2.86 -10.58 -4.41
CA ALA A 54 2.90 -11.53 -5.51
C ALA A 54 2.90 -12.99 -5.05
N SER A 55 3.23 -13.27 -3.79
CA SER A 55 3.09 -14.62 -3.23
C SER A 55 1.63 -15.02 -2.98
N GLN A 56 0.73 -14.03 -2.91
CA GLN A 56 -0.71 -14.23 -2.69
C GLN A 56 -1.56 -13.82 -3.91
N SER A 57 -0.98 -13.05 -4.83
CA SER A 57 -1.70 -12.50 -5.99
C SER A 57 -1.55 -13.44 -7.18
N PHE A 58 -2.66 -13.94 -7.69
CA PHE A 58 -2.65 -14.74 -8.92
C PHE A 58 -2.75 -13.83 -10.15
N LEU A 59 -1.62 -13.56 -10.79
CA LEU A 59 -1.62 -13.05 -12.17
C LEU A 59 -1.63 -14.26 -13.13
N PRO A 60 -2.60 -14.36 -14.06
CA PRO A 60 -2.61 -15.44 -15.03
C PRO A 60 -1.29 -15.50 -15.81
N GLY A 61 -0.63 -16.66 -15.82
CA GLY A 61 0.66 -16.88 -16.49
C GLY A 61 1.91 -16.54 -15.67
N CYS A 62 1.75 -16.15 -14.40
CA CYS A 62 2.86 -15.88 -13.50
C CYS A 62 3.41 -17.19 -12.88
N PRO A 63 4.74 -17.44 -12.89
CA PRO A 63 5.31 -18.61 -12.23
C PRO A 63 5.16 -18.53 -10.70
N ALA A 64 5.07 -19.69 -10.04
CA ALA A 64 4.93 -19.75 -8.58
C ALA A 64 6.23 -19.43 -7.82
N SER A 65 7.40 -19.67 -8.42
CA SER A 65 8.73 -19.42 -7.83
C SER A 65 9.84 -19.63 -8.89
N PRO A 66 10.98 -18.93 -8.82
CA PRO A 66 11.29 -17.81 -7.91
C PRO A 66 10.56 -16.52 -8.31
N LEU A 67 10.24 -15.67 -7.33
CA LEU A 67 9.56 -14.40 -7.56
C LEU A 67 10.58 -13.31 -7.96
N GLU A 68 10.33 -12.61 -9.07
CA GLU A 68 11.08 -11.41 -9.49
C GLU A 68 10.86 -10.23 -8.54
N PHE A 69 9.67 -10.13 -7.96
CA PHE A 69 9.28 -9.07 -7.03
C PHE A 69 8.20 -9.59 -6.07
N ARG A 70 8.12 -9.00 -4.86
CA ARG A 70 7.01 -9.25 -3.92
C ARG A 70 5.90 -8.23 -4.09
N SER A 71 6.19 -7.00 -4.48
CA SER A 71 5.16 -6.02 -4.83
C SER A 71 5.54 -5.25 -6.10
N ALA A 72 4.52 -4.84 -6.85
CA ALA A 72 4.72 -4.08 -8.08
C ALA A 72 3.52 -3.18 -8.40
N ALA A 73 3.79 -2.07 -9.07
CA ALA A 73 2.78 -1.19 -9.63
C ALA A 73 3.06 -0.98 -11.12
N CYS A 74 2.05 -1.14 -11.96
CA CYS A 74 2.18 -0.98 -13.41
C CYS A 74 1.11 -0.02 -13.92
N ALA A 75 1.50 0.98 -14.69
CA ALA A 75 0.58 1.90 -15.35
C ALA A 75 0.83 1.95 -16.86
N PRO A 76 -0.24 2.00 -17.68
CA PRO A 76 -0.10 2.16 -19.12
C PRO A 76 0.37 3.58 -19.45
N VAL A 77 1.32 3.69 -20.37
CA VAL A 77 1.74 4.96 -20.96
C VAL A 77 0.91 5.16 -22.22
N GLN A 78 -0.03 6.11 -22.19
CA GLN A 78 -0.90 6.39 -23.33
C GLN A 78 -0.44 7.63 -24.09
N VAL A 79 -0.52 7.57 -25.41
CA VAL A 79 -0.33 8.72 -26.30
C VAL A 79 -1.44 8.69 -27.33
N GLU A 80 -2.18 9.80 -27.43
CA GLU A 80 -3.31 9.93 -28.35
C GLU A 80 -4.35 8.81 -28.18
N GLY A 81 -4.67 8.48 -26.92
CA GLY A 81 -5.64 7.42 -26.57
C GLY A 81 -5.16 6.00 -26.83
N SER A 82 -3.93 5.81 -27.33
CA SER A 82 -3.34 4.49 -27.58
C SER A 82 -2.26 4.16 -26.55
N THR A 83 -2.29 2.95 -26.00
CA THR A 83 -1.20 2.47 -25.11
C THR A 83 0.06 2.22 -25.93
N ARG A 84 1.13 2.97 -25.64
CA ARG A 84 2.44 2.85 -26.32
C ARG A 84 3.49 2.16 -25.46
N GLY A 85 3.24 2.02 -24.17
CA GLY A 85 4.15 1.36 -23.25
C GLY A 85 3.58 1.26 -21.85
N TYR A 86 4.46 0.98 -20.90
CA TYR A 86 4.16 0.70 -19.50
C TYR A 86 5.26 1.26 -18.62
N LEU A 87 4.85 1.86 -17.51
CA LEU A 87 5.74 2.18 -16.40
C LEU A 87 5.54 1.13 -15.31
N VAL A 88 6.60 0.39 -14.99
CA VAL A 88 6.57 -0.66 -13.97
C VAL A 88 7.51 -0.30 -12.83
N LEU A 89 6.99 -0.27 -11.60
CA LEU A 89 7.79 -0.20 -10.38
C LEU A 89 7.75 -1.54 -9.66
N ARG A 90 8.89 -2.00 -9.11
CA ARG A 90 9.03 -3.28 -8.43
C ARG A 90 9.74 -3.12 -7.09
N GLN A 91 9.41 -3.99 -6.14
CA GLN A 91 10.07 -4.10 -4.84
C GLN A 91 10.15 -5.56 -4.36
N PRO A 92 11.24 -5.94 -3.66
CA PRO A 92 11.37 -7.24 -3.04
C PRO A 92 10.54 -7.39 -1.77
N GLU A 93 9.99 -6.32 -1.20
CA GLU A 93 9.08 -6.35 -0.06
C GLU A 93 7.61 -6.39 -0.49
N ALA A 94 6.77 -7.13 0.25
CA ALA A 94 5.32 -7.07 0.09
C ALA A 94 4.77 -5.75 0.65
N GLY A 95 3.68 -5.25 0.06
CA GLY A 95 2.99 -4.03 0.50
C GLY A 95 3.80 -2.75 0.33
N ALA A 96 4.90 -2.77 -0.43
CA ALA A 96 5.77 -1.59 -0.58
C ALA A 96 5.11 -0.46 -1.39
N PHE A 97 4.09 -0.78 -2.18
CA PHE A 97 3.31 0.17 -2.94
C PHE A 97 1.88 0.21 -2.43
N SER A 98 1.35 1.42 -2.33
CA SER A 98 -0.07 1.69 -2.14
C SER A 98 -0.71 2.08 -3.46
N TYR A 99 -2.03 2.07 -3.54
CA TYR A 99 -2.74 2.62 -4.69
C TYR A 99 -2.62 4.14 -4.82
N ALA A 100 -2.29 4.86 -3.74
CA ALA A 100 -1.89 6.25 -3.85
C ALA A 100 -0.62 6.37 -4.70
N ASN A 101 0.35 5.48 -4.50
CA ASN A 101 1.52 5.36 -5.37
C ASN A 101 1.10 4.96 -6.80
N LEU A 102 0.22 3.96 -6.97
CA LEU A 102 -0.27 3.54 -8.30
C LEU A 102 -0.83 4.71 -9.11
N GLN A 103 -1.65 5.57 -8.50
CA GLN A 103 -2.18 6.72 -9.22
C GLN A 103 -1.09 7.73 -9.55
N CYS A 104 -0.18 8.05 -8.61
CA CYS A 104 0.92 8.98 -8.91
C CYS A 104 1.80 8.45 -10.05
N ILE A 105 1.99 7.14 -10.12
CA ILE A 105 2.67 6.45 -11.23
C ILE A 105 1.86 6.58 -12.52
N ASN A 106 0.54 6.42 -12.45
CA ASN A 106 -0.34 6.58 -13.61
C ASN A 106 -0.37 8.01 -14.13
N ASP A 107 -0.54 9.01 -13.26
CA ASP A 107 -0.53 10.43 -13.61
C ASP A 107 0.82 10.79 -14.26
N TRP A 108 1.92 10.33 -13.68
CA TRP A 108 3.26 10.52 -14.24
C TRP A 108 3.43 9.81 -15.60
N ALA A 109 2.89 8.59 -15.76
CA ALA A 109 2.92 7.86 -17.02
C ALA A 109 2.16 8.59 -18.13
N GLN A 110 1.01 9.21 -17.83
CA GLN A 110 0.26 10.02 -18.78
C GLN A 110 0.99 11.33 -19.13
N GLU A 111 1.55 12.01 -18.13
CA GLU A 111 2.29 13.26 -18.35
C GLU A 111 3.55 13.04 -19.19
N MET A 112 4.28 11.95 -18.94
CA MET A 112 5.56 11.67 -19.57
C MET A 112 5.44 10.94 -20.91
N GLY A 113 4.31 10.30 -21.20
CA GLY A 113 4.12 9.50 -22.41
C GLY A 113 4.52 10.22 -23.70
N PRO A 114 4.01 11.43 -23.98
CA PRO A 114 4.41 12.19 -25.17
C PRO A 114 5.91 12.47 -25.23
N ARG A 115 6.57 12.69 -24.09
CA ARG A 115 8.01 13.01 -24.02
C ARG A 115 8.89 11.78 -24.27
N LEU A 116 8.47 10.61 -23.80
CA LEU A 116 9.22 9.37 -23.92
C LEU A 116 9.31 8.86 -25.36
N LEU A 117 8.31 9.15 -26.20
CA LEU A 117 8.30 8.73 -27.61
C LEU A 117 9.24 9.56 -28.50
N HIS A 118 9.53 10.80 -28.11
CA HIS A 118 10.37 11.69 -28.91
C HIS A 118 11.86 11.60 -28.53
N GLN A 119 12.20 10.86 -27.47
CA GLN A 119 13.58 10.61 -27.13
C GLN A 119 14.11 9.47 -28.01
N PRO A 120 15.19 9.69 -28.79
CA PRO A 120 15.83 8.60 -29.50
C PRO A 120 16.25 7.55 -28.47
N ALA A 121 16.06 6.27 -28.83
CA ALA A 121 16.43 5.14 -28.00
C ALA A 121 17.90 5.29 -27.57
N SER A 122 18.12 5.76 -26.35
CA SER A 122 19.44 5.72 -25.74
C SER A 122 19.66 4.27 -25.38
N VAL A 123 20.25 3.51 -26.30
CA VAL A 123 20.68 2.13 -26.06
C VAL A 123 21.67 2.22 -24.90
N ALA A 124 21.18 1.98 -23.69
CA ALA A 124 22.03 1.72 -22.56
C ALA A 124 22.71 0.39 -22.88
N THR A 125 23.86 0.44 -23.54
CA THR A 125 24.77 -0.69 -23.67
C THR A 125 25.13 -1.08 -22.26
N GLN A 126 24.41 -2.08 -21.75
CA GLN A 126 24.64 -2.69 -20.46
C GLN A 126 26.03 -3.28 -20.56
N LYS A 127 27.03 -2.51 -20.10
CA LYS A 127 28.43 -2.93 -20.01
C LYS A 127 28.44 -4.04 -18.98
N SER A 128 28.20 -5.26 -19.44
CA SER A 128 28.33 -6.48 -18.68
C SER A 128 29.77 -6.54 -18.19
N SER A 129 30.00 -6.11 -16.96
CA SER A 129 31.30 -6.21 -16.30
C SER A 129 31.67 -7.70 -16.26
N PRO A 130 32.69 -8.16 -16.99
CA PRO A 130 33.17 -9.52 -16.85
C PRO A 130 34.02 -9.57 -15.57
N GLY A 131 33.73 -10.50 -14.66
CA GLY A 131 34.66 -10.82 -13.56
C GLY A 131 34.03 -11.04 -12.20
N LEU A 132 33.16 -12.05 -12.07
CA LEU A 132 32.72 -12.59 -10.79
C LEU A 132 33.47 -13.91 -10.52
N LEU A 133 34.68 -13.82 -9.96
CA LEU A 133 35.35 -14.96 -9.32
C LEU A 133 35.92 -14.63 -7.92
N LEU A 134 35.82 -13.38 -7.44
CA LEU A 134 36.42 -12.94 -6.18
C LEU A 134 35.54 -12.95 -4.90
N PRO A 135 34.18 -12.95 -4.91
CA PRO A 135 33.43 -12.86 -3.65
C PRO A 135 33.27 -14.18 -2.89
N ALA A 136 33.57 -15.34 -3.50
CA ALA A 136 33.44 -16.64 -2.83
C ALA A 136 34.48 -16.84 -1.70
N LEU A 137 35.65 -16.20 -1.77
CA LEU A 137 36.69 -16.28 -0.73
C LEU A 137 36.41 -15.40 0.49
N ALA A 138 35.67 -14.30 0.33
CA ALA A 138 35.36 -13.38 1.43
C ALA A 138 34.27 -13.93 2.39
N MET A 139 33.34 -14.74 1.88
CA MET A 139 32.25 -15.33 2.69
C MET A 139 32.75 -16.43 3.65
N LEU A 140 33.82 -17.15 3.29
CA LEU A 140 34.42 -18.18 4.16
C LEU A 140 35.13 -17.58 5.39
N ALA A 141 35.70 -16.37 5.27
CA ALA A 141 36.38 -15.70 6.38
C ALA A 141 35.39 -15.14 7.43
N LEU A 142 34.19 -14.71 7.01
CA LEU A 142 33.21 -14.10 7.92
C LEU A 142 32.43 -15.13 8.76
N GLY A 143 32.22 -16.35 8.24
CA GLY A 143 31.57 -17.44 8.96
C GLY A 143 32.38 -17.93 10.17
N LEU A 144 33.71 -17.87 10.11
CA LEU A 144 34.58 -18.31 11.20
C LEU A 144 34.52 -17.38 12.43
N VAL A 145 34.25 -16.09 12.22
CA VAL A 145 34.16 -15.09 13.30
C VAL A 145 32.87 -15.24 14.10
N TRP A 146 31.74 -15.54 13.45
CA TRP A 146 30.46 -15.74 14.16
C TRP A 146 30.41 -17.04 14.97
N ALA A 147 31.10 -18.10 14.52
CA ALA A 147 31.20 -19.35 15.28
C ALA A 147 31.92 -19.19 16.63
N LEU A 148 32.82 -18.20 16.76
CA LEU A 148 33.54 -17.92 18.01
C LEU A 148 32.77 -17.05 19.00
N VAL A 149 31.81 -16.23 18.56
CA VAL A 149 31.08 -15.29 19.44
C VAL A 149 29.87 -15.94 20.13
N GLY A 150 29.35 -17.06 19.61
CA GLY A 150 28.16 -17.73 20.16
C GLY A 150 28.33 -18.48 21.49
N ILE A 151 29.56 -18.70 21.99
CA ILE A 151 29.81 -19.62 23.11
C ILE A 151 29.72 -18.93 24.50
N LEU A 152 29.63 -17.59 24.57
CA LEU A 152 29.78 -16.84 25.83
C LEU A 152 28.59 -15.96 26.22
N SER A 153 27.39 -16.13 25.65
CA SER A 153 26.23 -15.30 26.05
C SER A 153 25.65 -15.74 27.40
N PRO A 154 25.75 -14.93 28.47
CA PRO A 154 25.13 -15.23 29.75
C PRO A 154 23.60 -15.18 29.63
N ALA A 155 22.92 -16.02 30.41
CA ALA A 155 21.46 -16.06 30.46
C ALA A 155 20.88 -14.67 30.82
N PRO A 156 19.83 -14.21 30.11
CA PRO A 156 19.21 -12.94 30.41
C PRO A 156 18.61 -12.97 31.83
N PRO A 157 18.84 -11.93 32.65
CA PRO A 157 18.26 -11.85 33.98
C PRO A 157 16.74 -11.79 33.90
N THR A 158 16.09 -12.68 34.64
CA THR A 158 14.63 -12.76 34.80
C THR A 158 14.13 -11.45 35.43
N THR A 159 13.63 -10.54 34.60
CA THR A 159 13.05 -9.29 35.08
C THR A 159 11.62 -9.58 35.55
N PRO A 160 11.25 -9.22 36.79
CA PRO A 160 9.89 -9.41 37.27
C PRO A 160 8.89 -8.60 36.44
N PRO A 161 7.64 -9.08 36.30
CA PRO A 161 6.60 -8.42 35.51
C PRO A 161 6.33 -7.04 36.09
N SER A 162 6.79 -6.00 35.39
CA SER A 162 6.41 -4.62 35.67
C SER A 162 4.89 -4.52 35.52
N ALA A 163 4.23 -4.02 36.57
CA ALA A 163 2.82 -3.71 36.55
C ALA A 163 2.49 -2.93 35.27
N THR A 164 1.58 -3.49 34.46
CA THR A 164 1.18 -2.92 33.18
C THR A 164 0.79 -1.46 33.42
N PRO A 165 1.56 -0.47 32.92
CA PRO A 165 1.17 0.92 33.07
C PRO A 165 -0.18 1.06 32.41
N THR A 166 -1.21 1.39 33.19
CA THR A 166 -2.53 1.68 32.66
C THR A 166 -2.32 2.85 31.71
N PRO A 167 -2.45 2.66 30.38
CA PRO A 167 -2.15 3.72 29.43
C PRO A 167 -3.10 4.87 29.75
N ARG A 168 -2.55 5.96 30.29
CA ARG A 168 -3.30 7.21 30.42
C ARG A 168 -3.75 7.53 29.01
N LEU A 169 -5.06 7.65 28.83
CA LEU A 169 -5.67 8.02 27.57
C LEU A 169 -5.10 9.40 27.21
N VAL A 170 -4.08 9.41 26.36
CA VAL A 170 -3.50 10.62 25.78
C VAL A 170 -4.65 11.38 25.14
N ASP A 171 -4.69 12.70 25.30
CA ASP A 171 -5.69 13.62 24.75
C ASP A 171 -5.82 13.46 23.23
N ALA A 172 -6.50 12.41 22.80
CA ALA A 172 -6.66 12.05 21.41
C ALA A 172 -7.68 13.01 20.82
N SER A 173 -7.24 13.82 19.87
CA SER A 173 -8.13 14.70 19.09
C SER A 173 -9.24 13.90 18.39
N ALA A 174 -10.36 14.56 18.09
CA ALA A 174 -11.45 13.97 17.29
C ALA A 174 -10.94 13.32 15.99
N ARG A 175 -9.95 13.94 15.33
CA ARG A 175 -9.30 13.43 14.13
C ARG A 175 -8.59 12.10 14.35
N GLN A 176 -7.86 11.97 15.47
CA GLN A 176 -7.21 10.72 15.83
C GLN A 176 -8.23 9.62 16.15
N VAL A 177 -9.31 9.95 16.86
CA VAL A 177 -10.41 9.00 17.13
C VAL A 177 -11.05 8.52 15.83
N ALA A 178 -11.33 9.42 14.89
CA ALA A 178 -11.86 9.08 13.57
C ALA A 178 -10.91 8.16 12.78
N GLY A 179 -9.60 8.45 12.82
CA GLY A 179 -8.57 7.63 12.18
C GLY A 179 -8.49 6.22 12.78
N SER A 180 -8.52 6.12 14.11
CA SER A 180 -8.55 4.85 14.85
C SER A 180 -9.82 4.05 14.54
N PHE A 181 -10.98 4.69 14.48
CA PHE A 181 -12.23 4.04 14.10
C PHE A 181 -12.16 3.46 12.69
N LEU A 182 -11.77 4.26 11.68
CA LEU A 182 -11.58 3.79 10.31
C LEU A 182 -10.58 2.62 10.23
N GLY A 183 -9.47 2.71 10.98
CA GLY A 183 -8.47 1.65 11.08
C GLY A 183 -9.05 0.34 11.64
N ALA A 184 -9.84 0.43 12.71
CA ALA A 184 -10.50 -0.72 13.32
C ALA A 184 -11.48 -1.39 12.34
N ILE A 185 -12.30 -0.62 11.62
CA ILE A 185 -13.22 -1.17 10.61
C ILE A 185 -12.46 -1.88 9.50
N ARG A 186 -11.39 -1.27 8.95
CA ARG A 186 -10.57 -1.89 7.88
C ARG A 186 -9.99 -3.23 8.31
N GLN A 187 -9.58 -3.33 9.57
CA GLN A 187 -9.00 -4.55 10.15
C GLN A 187 -10.07 -5.51 10.70
N LYS A 188 -11.35 -5.20 10.53
CA LYS A 188 -12.49 -5.97 11.07
C LYS A 188 -12.44 -6.13 12.61
N GLN A 189 -11.81 -5.18 13.30
CA GLN A 189 -11.75 -5.10 14.76
C GLN A 189 -13.01 -4.41 15.31
N TRP A 190 -14.16 -5.08 15.19
CA TRP A 190 -15.48 -4.50 15.47
C TRP A 190 -15.63 -4.01 16.91
N VAL A 191 -15.10 -4.76 17.88
CA VAL A 191 -15.15 -4.39 19.31
C VAL A 191 -14.43 -3.07 19.55
N SER A 192 -13.21 -2.91 19.02
CA SER A 192 -12.43 -1.69 19.15
C SER A 192 -13.11 -0.50 18.48
N GLY A 193 -13.71 -0.69 17.29
CA GLY A 193 -14.49 0.36 16.63
C GLY A 193 -15.72 0.77 17.44
N HIS A 194 -16.45 -0.20 18.00
CA HIS A 194 -17.64 0.05 18.82
C HIS A 194 -17.34 0.79 20.13
N GLN A 195 -16.19 0.50 20.75
CA GLN A 195 -15.72 1.21 21.95
C GLN A 195 -15.42 2.70 21.75
N LEU A 196 -15.21 3.14 20.50
CA LEU A 196 -14.99 4.55 20.17
C LEU A 196 -16.30 5.36 20.04
N LEU A 197 -17.45 4.69 20.08
CA LEU A 197 -18.76 5.31 20.08
C LEU A 197 -19.14 5.81 21.48
N THR A 198 -19.99 6.82 21.55
CA THR A 198 -20.65 7.25 22.80
C THR A 198 -21.59 6.16 23.32
N PRO A 199 -21.84 6.07 24.65
CA PRO A 199 -22.75 5.07 25.22
C PRO A 199 -24.15 5.08 24.56
N GLU A 200 -24.68 6.26 24.25
CA GLU A 200 -25.98 6.41 23.59
C GLU A 200 -25.96 5.79 22.18
N LEU A 201 -24.88 6.00 21.43
CA LEU A 201 -24.71 5.43 20.09
C LEU A 201 -24.42 3.92 20.15
N GLN A 202 -23.72 3.44 21.19
CA GLN A 202 -23.53 2.01 21.46
C GLN A 202 -24.84 1.30 21.78
N GLN A 203 -25.76 1.94 22.49
CA GLN A 203 -27.10 1.42 22.74
C GLN A 203 -27.94 1.37 21.46
N ARG A 204 -27.87 2.42 20.62
CA ARG A 204 -28.55 2.47 19.31
C ARG A 204 -28.00 1.44 18.31
N TRP A 205 -26.70 1.18 18.38
CA TRP A 205 -25.99 0.21 17.56
C TRP A 205 -25.33 -0.86 18.45
N PRO A 206 -26.09 -1.85 18.93
CA PRO A 206 -25.51 -2.99 19.64
C PRO A 206 -24.39 -3.64 18.82
N LEU A 207 -23.35 -4.15 19.48
CA LEU A 207 -22.14 -4.67 18.83
C LEU A 207 -22.44 -5.67 17.71
N GLU A 208 -23.39 -6.57 17.92
CA GLU A 208 -23.83 -7.55 16.92
C GLU A 208 -24.33 -6.85 15.64
N LYS A 209 -25.30 -5.93 15.76
CA LYS A 209 -25.83 -5.13 14.66
C LYS A 209 -24.73 -4.30 13.99
N PHE A 210 -23.89 -3.64 14.78
CA PHE A 210 -22.77 -2.83 14.30
C PHE A 210 -21.81 -3.63 13.43
N SER A 211 -21.43 -4.84 13.89
CA SER A 211 -20.52 -5.73 13.16
C SER A 211 -21.17 -6.33 11.92
N ALA A 212 -22.46 -6.71 11.97
CA ALA A 212 -23.19 -7.26 10.83
C ALA A 212 -23.29 -6.23 9.69
N THR A 213 -23.68 -4.99 10.00
CA THR A 213 -23.69 -3.88 9.02
C THR A 213 -22.31 -3.60 8.45
N GLY A 214 -21.27 -3.63 9.29
CA GLY A 214 -19.88 -3.48 8.82
C GLY A 214 -19.44 -4.61 7.88
N GLN A 215 -19.83 -5.86 8.17
CA GLN A 215 -19.52 -7.00 7.32
C GLN A 215 -20.26 -6.94 5.99
N GLU A 216 -21.55 -6.61 6.00
CA GLU A 216 -22.37 -6.42 4.80
C GLU A 216 -21.80 -5.31 3.91
N TYR A 217 -21.46 -4.15 4.51
CA TYR A 217 -20.82 -3.06 3.78
C TYR A 217 -19.51 -3.51 3.12
N LEU A 218 -18.66 -4.24 3.84
CA LEU A 218 -17.38 -4.74 3.33
C LEU A 218 -17.48 -5.99 2.45
N ALA A 219 -18.66 -6.56 2.24
CA ALA A 219 -18.84 -7.64 1.27
C ALA A 219 -18.63 -7.12 -0.16
N ASP A 220 -19.01 -5.86 -0.42
CA ASP A 220 -18.78 -5.19 -1.68
C ASP A 220 -17.30 -4.79 -1.86
N GLN A 221 -16.72 -5.07 -3.02
CA GLN A 221 -15.36 -4.69 -3.36
C GLN A 221 -15.19 -3.17 -3.49
N GLU A 222 -16.18 -2.46 -4.02
CA GLU A 222 -16.15 -1.00 -4.14
C GLU A 222 -16.19 -0.32 -2.77
N HIS A 223 -16.97 -0.84 -1.82
CA HIS A 223 -17.01 -0.32 -0.46
C HIS A 223 -15.71 -0.58 0.32
N ARG A 224 -15.12 -1.77 0.17
CA ARG A 224 -13.78 -2.06 0.73
C ARG A 224 -12.74 -1.10 0.19
N TRP A 225 -12.82 -0.82 -1.11
CA TRP A 225 -11.98 0.15 -1.76
C TRP A 225 -12.18 1.54 -1.18
N ASP A 226 -13.42 2.04 -1.19
CA ASP A 226 -13.79 3.36 -0.67
C ASP A 226 -13.32 3.56 0.78
N LEU A 227 -13.60 2.60 1.67
CA LEU A 227 -13.15 2.65 3.07
C LEU A 227 -11.63 2.74 3.20
N THR A 228 -10.87 2.09 2.33
CA THR A 228 -9.40 2.10 2.36
C THR A 228 -8.84 3.51 2.18
N TYR A 229 -9.51 4.37 1.40
CA TYR A 229 -9.05 5.74 1.12
C TYR A 229 -9.72 6.81 1.95
N ARG A 230 -10.70 6.47 2.79
CA ARG A 230 -11.30 7.47 3.68
C ARG A 230 -10.30 8.03 4.67
N ARG A 231 -10.27 9.35 4.81
CA ARG A 231 -9.40 10.03 5.76
C ARG A 231 -10.21 11.05 6.54
N PRO A 232 -9.94 11.17 7.85
CA PRO A 232 -10.54 12.25 8.62
C PRO A 232 -9.91 13.58 8.21
N LEU A 233 -10.77 14.52 7.80
CA LEU A 233 -10.42 15.91 7.56
C LEU A 233 -10.46 16.69 8.88
N GLU A 234 -10.10 17.97 8.85
CA GLU A 234 -10.21 18.83 10.03
C GLU A 234 -11.66 18.94 10.50
N ALA A 235 -11.82 19.06 11.82
CA ALA A 235 -13.12 19.25 12.43
C ALA A 235 -13.60 20.69 12.16
N GLU A 236 -14.87 20.85 11.81
CA GLU A 236 -15.56 22.12 11.89
C GLU A 236 -15.69 22.54 13.37
N ALA A 237 -15.88 23.85 13.61
CA ALA A 237 -15.88 24.45 14.95
C ALA A 237 -16.85 23.81 15.96
N ASP A 238 -17.87 23.08 15.48
CA ASP A 238 -18.93 22.48 16.30
C ASP A 238 -18.68 21.00 16.66
N GLY A 239 -17.46 20.49 16.47
CA GLY A 239 -17.15 19.08 16.73
C GLY A 239 -17.69 18.13 15.65
N LEU A 240 -18.15 18.66 14.52
CA LEU A 240 -18.45 17.90 13.32
C LEU A 240 -17.14 17.63 12.57
N LEU A 241 -16.89 16.38 12.20
CA LEU A 241 -15.72 16.00 11.42
C LEU A 241 -16.14 15.33 10.12
N LEU A 242 -15.64 15.88 9.01
CA LEU A 242 -15.82 15.34 7.67
C LEU A 242 -14.83 14.20 7.44
N VAL A 243 -15.35 13.06 7.01
CA VAL A 243 -14.57 11.88 6.61
C VAL A 243 -14.76 11.67 5.12
N GLU A 244 -13.82 12.20 4.35
CA GLU A 244 -13.87 12.13 2.89
C GLU A 244 -13.05 10.96 2.38
N ALA A 245 -13.53 10.35 1.30
CA ALA A 245 -12.69 9.48 0.49
C ALA A 245 -11.60 10.34 -0.13
N ALA A 246 -10.33 9.99 0.09
CA ALA A 246 -9.23 10.73 -0.51
C ALA A 246 -9.26 10.71 -2.06
N ARG A 247 -10.04 9.78 -2.67
CA ARG A 247 -10.32 9.74 -4.12
C ARG A 247 -11.68 9.08 -4.42
N GLY A 248 -12.41 9.64 -5.40
CA GLY A 248 -13.63 9.08 -6.00
C GLY A 248 -14.84 10.02 -5.87
N PRO A 249 -15.94 9.80 -6.63
CA PRO A 249 -17.19 10.56 -6.49
C PRO A 249 -17.98 10.20 -5.21
N GLY A 250 -17.38 9.42 -4.30
CA GLY A 250 -18.01 9.00 -3.06
C GLY A 250 -18.38 10.22 -2.22
N ARG A 251 -19.63 10.25 -1.74
CA ARG A 251 -20.07 11.32 -0.83
C ARG A 251 -19.21 11.31 0.45
N ALA A 252 -18.86 12.50 0.91
CA ALA A 252 -18.24 12.70 2.21
C ALA A 252 -19.12 12.08 3.31
N TRP A 253 -18.49 11.38 4.24
CA TRP A 253 -19.16 10.97 5.47
C TRP A 253 -19.09 12.11 6.47
N ARG A 254 -20.20 12.37 7.15
CA ARG A 254 -20.31 13.41 8.17
C ARG A 254 -20.53 12.74 9.51
N TRP A 255 -19.54 12.86 10.38
CA TRP A 255 -19.58 12.24 11.70
C TRP A 255 -19.50 13.33 12.76
N ARG A 256 -20.36 13.22 13.78
CA ARG A 256 -20.39 14.15 14.89
C ARG A 256 -19.59 13.57 16.05
N PHE A 257 -18.69 14.36 16.62
CA PHE A 257 -17.87 13.99 17.75
C PHE A 257 -18.27 14.80 18.98
N THR A 258 -18.06 14.22 20.16
CA THR A 258 -18.23 14.93 21.44
C THR A 258 -17.10 14.58 22.38
N GLN A 259 -16.71 15.53 23.23
CA GLN A 259 -15.70 15.31 24.27
C GLN A 259 -16.40 14.80 25.54
N THR A 260 -16.01 13.63 26.02
CA THR A 260 -16.50 13.04 27.28
C THR A 260 -15.41 13.12 28.35
N ALA A 261 -15.71 12.70 29.59
CA ALA A 261 -14.72 12.56 30.65
C ALA A 261 -13.58 11.58 30.29
N GLU A 262 -13.82 10.68 29.34
CA GLU A 262 -12.85 9.72 28.81
C GLU A 262 -12.26 10.14 27.46
N GLY A 263 -12.37 11.43 27.09
CA GLY A 263 -11.86 11.97 25.84
C GLY A 263 -12.87 11.98 24.69
N TRP A 264 -12.38 12.18 23.47
CA TRP A 264 -13.25 12.30 22.28
C TRP A 264 -13.90 10.95 21.92
N ARG A 265 -15.17 11.00 21.51
CA ARG A 265 -15.97 9.84 21.06
C ARG A 265 -16.87 10.22 19.88
N ILE A 266 -17.29 9.22 19.10
CA ILE A 266 -18.25 9.39 18.00
C ILE A 266 -19.68 9.46 18.58
N ALA A 267 -20.34 10.60 18.42
CA ALA A 267 -21.68 10.91 18.91
C ALA A 267 -22.78 10.71 17.85
N GLY A 268 -22.42 10.55 16.57
CA GLY A 268 -23.39 10.23 15.54
C GLY A 268 -22.80 10.08 14.14
N PHE A 269 -23.52 9.35 13.30
CA PHE A 269 -23.27 9.18 11.88
C PHE A 269 -24.38 9.91 11.10
N GLU A 270 -24.08 11.06 10.51
CA GLU A 270 -25.05 11.77 9.64
C GLU A 270 -25.08 11.18 8.23
N SER A 271 -23.96 10.59 7.81
CA SER A 271 -23.85 9.80 6.59
C SER A 271 -22.80 8.69 6.71
N GLY A 272 -22.94 7.67 5.87
CA GLY A 272 -22.08 6.49 5.84
C GLY A 272 -22.84 5.21 6.20
N PRO A 273 -22.15 4.07 6.34
CA PRO A 273 -22.83 2.78 6.49
C PRO A 273 -23.54 2.58 7.83
N TRP A 274 -23.31 3.45 8.81
CA TRP A 274 -23.97 3.41 10.13
C TRP A 274 -24.90 4.61 10.39
N SER A 275 -25.23 5.41 9.37
CA SER A 275 -26.22 6.50 9.48
C SER A 275 -27.65 5.98 9.54
#